data_AF-A0A7V4HAQ1-F1
#
_entry.id   AF-A0A7V4HAQ1-F1
#
_cell.length_a   1.000
_cell.length_b   1.000
_cell.length_c   1.000
_cell.angle_alpha   90.00
_cell.angle_beta   90.00
_cell.angle_gamma   90.00
#
_symmetry.space_group_name_H-M   'P 1'
#
loop_
_entity.id
_entity.type
_entity.pdbx_description
1 polymer ?
#
loop_
_entity_poly.entity_id
_entity_poly.type
_entity_poly.pdbx_seq_one_letter_code
_entity_poly.pdbx_strand_id
1 'polypeptide(L)'
;EAALEFLNMGSLKGKTVAVQGIGNVATPLIQFLFEKEVKKVVACDIYPHVIKEIRDIIDNRNLETYIVNQNDLSIFSRECDIFAPCATGGILNPITIPLIKAQIICGSANNQLEDSSRDDKDLFEKGIVYVPDFLTNRLGSVYSANEQYGFVKNDPLLEMHLSRSNENSIYNTTLKILNESKSTKTPPGQVALKIAEKLSYENHPIFGHRGKLIIDSIIASKWHELPLVDWKIPV
;
A
#
# COMPACT_ATOMS: atom_id res chain seq x y z
N GLU A 1 -8.62 0.90 -3.67
CA GLU A 1 -10.06 1.28 -3.78
C GLU A 1 -10.25 2.71 -4.28
N ALA A 2 -9.64 3.74 -3.68
CA ALA A 2 -9.77 5.14 -4.14
C ALA A 2 -9.48 5.35 -5.64
N ALA A 3 -8.41 4.73 -6.17
CA ALA A 3 -8.10 4.80 -7.60
C ALA A 3 -9.19 4.16 -8.50
N LEU A 4 -9.87 3.11 -8.02
CA LEU A 4 -10.99 2.50 -8.74
C LEU A 4 -12.21 3.42 -8.77
N GLU A 5 -12.49 4.10 -7.65
CA GLU A 5 -13.55 5.12 -7.59
C GLU A 5 -13.26 6.26 -8.56
N PHE A 6 -12.04 6.80 -8.55
CA PHE A 6 -11.63 7.87 -9.47
C PHE A 6 -11.83 7.50 -10.95
N LEU A 7 -11.52 6.26 -11.33
CA LEU A 7 -11.73 5.76 -12.69
C LEU A 7 -13.16 5.27 -12.98
N ASN A 8 -14.07 5.32 -12.00
CA ASN A 8 -15.41 4.73 -12.09
C ASN A 8 -15.39 3.24 -12.47
N MET A 9 -14.39 2.50 -11.99
CA MET A 9 -14.17 1.08 -12.29
C MET A 9 -14.86 0.13 -11.29
N GLY A 10 -15.70 0.65 -10.39
CA GLY A 10 -16.40 -0.12 -9.36
C GLY A 10 -15.51 -0.47 -8.16
N SER A 11 -15.71 -1.67 -7.60
CA SER A 11 -14.94 -2.15 -6.44
C SER A 11 -13.83 -3.13 -6.85
N LEU A 12 -13.10 -3.67 -5.86
CA LEU A 12 -12.11 -4.73 -6.08
C LEU A 12 -12.74 -6.04 -6.56
N LYS A 13 -14.03 -6.26 -6.28
CA LYS A 13 -14.74 -7.48 -6.69
C LYS A 13 -14.64 -7.69 -8.20
N GLY A 14 -14.21 -8.87 -8.60
CA GLY A 14 -14.08 -9.26 -10.00
C GLY A 14 -12.84 -8.70 -10.73
N LYS A 15 -11.99 -7.92 -10.06
CA LYS A 15 -10.74 -7.38 -10.64
C LYS A 15 -9.65 -8.44 -10.72
N THR A 16 -8.73 -8.27 -11.66
CA THR A 16 -7.49 -9.04 -11.76
C THR A 16 -6.32 -8.18 -11.30
N VAL A 17 -5.52 -8.68 -10.37
CA VAL A 17 -4.38 -7.96 -9.80
C VAL A 17 -3.08 -8.69 -10.11
N ALA A 18 -2.10 -7.99 -10.67
CA ALA A 18 -0.73 -8.49 -10.82
C ALA A 18 0.14 -7.94 -9.68
N VAL A 19 0.82 -8.81 -8.93
CA VAL A 19 1.63 -8.45 -7.75
C VAL A 19 3.09 -8.87 -7.98
N GLN A 20 4.00 -7.91 -7.94
CA GLN A 20 5.44 -8.19 -8.02
C GLN A 20 6.04 -8.23 -6.61
N GLY A 21 6.53 -9.39 -6.18
CA GLY A 21 7.02 -9.64 -4.83
C GLY A 21 5.94 -10.21 -3.91
N ILE A 22 6.30 -11.22 -3.11
CA ILE A 22 5.38 -11.94 -2.22
C ILE A 22 5.89 -11.90 -0.76
N GLY A 23 6.69 -10.88 -0.43
CA GLY A 23 7.22 -10.72 0.93
C GLY A 23 6.16 -10.39 2.00
N ASN A 24 6.65 -9.96 3.15
CA ASN A 24 5.84 -9.69 4.36
C ASN A 24 4.68 -8.70 4.15
N VAL A 25 4.81 -7.75 3.21
CA VAL A 25 3.74 -6.78 2.91
C VAL A 25 2.75 -7.34 1.89
N ALA A 26 3.24 -8.08 0.89
CA ALA A 26 2.42 -8.57 -0.21
C ALA A 26 1.56 -9.78 0.18
N THR A 27 2.05 -10.64 1.07
CA THR A 27 1.26 -11.79 1.55
C THR A 27 -0.09 -11.37 2.19
N PRO A 28 -0.13 -10.47 3.20
CA PRO A 28 -1.40 -10.00 3.76
C PRO A 28 -2.21 -9.18 2.76
N LEU A 29 -1.57 -8.46 1.82
CA LEU A 29 -2.27 -7.80 0.72
C LEU A 29 -3.04 -8.82 -0.14
N ILE A 30 -2.43 -9.94 -0.52
CA ILE A 30 -3.06 -10.96 -1.36
C ILE A 30 -4.23 -11.62 -0.62
N GLN A 31 -4.08 -11.89 0.68
CA GLN A 31 -5.20 -12.36 1.53
C GLN A 31 -6.37 -11.38 1.51
N PHE A 32 -6.09 -10.10 1.78
CA PHE A 32 -7.10 -9.03 1.75
C PHE A 32 -7.77 -8.92 0.37
N LEU A 33 -7.02 -9.04 -0.72
CA LEU A 33 -7.60 -9.01 -2.07
C LEU A 33 -8.61 -10.14 -2.28
N PHE A 34 -8.32 -11.36 -1.82
CA PHE A 34 -9.28 -12.46 -1.90
C PHE A 34 -10.50 -12.27 -0.98
N GLU A 35 -10.33 -11.70 0.21
CA GLU A 35 -11.46 -11.28 1.07
C GLU A 35 -12.37 -10.26 0.35
N LYS A 36 -11.81 -9.46 -0.56
CA LYS A 36 -12.54 -8.50 -1.41
C LYS A 36 -13.07 -9.11 -2.71
N GLU A 37 -13.06 -10.43 -2.84
CA GLU A 37 -13.63 -11.17 -3.97
C GLU A 37 -13.02 -10.75 -5.33
N VAL A 38 -11.72 -10.45 -5.38
CA VAL A 38 -11.01 -10.28 -6.65
C VAL A 38 -11.15 -11.56 -7.50
N LYS A 39 -11.23 -11.40 -8.82
CA LYS A 39 -11.35 -12.53 -9.74
C LYS A 39 -10.10 -13.38 -9.75
N LYS A 40 -8.92 -12.74 -9.74
CA LYS A 40 -7.64 -13.40 -9.93
C LYS A 40 -6.49 -12.57 -9.39
N VAL A 41 -5.52 -13.24 -8.79
CA VAL A 41 -4.21 -12.66 -8.44
C VAL A 41 -3.14 -13.42 -9.19
N VAL A 42 -2.29 -12.68 -9.93
CA VAL A 42 -1.07 -13.20 -10.54
C VAL A 42 0.10 -12.61 -9.76
N ALA A 43 0.91 -13.43 -9.12
CA ALA A 43 2.05 -12.96 -8.34
C ALA A 43 3.37 -13.62 -8.76
N CYS A 44 4.48 -12.94 -8.56
CA CYS A 44 5.81 -13.52 -8.79
C CYS A 44 6.79 -13.16 -7.68
N ASP A 45 7.74 -14.04 -7.45
CA ASP A 45 8.88 -13.80 -6.55
C ASP A 45 10.14 -14.50 -7.09
N ILE A 46 11.31 -14.04 -6.66
CA ILE A 46 12.60 -14.67 -6.98
C ILE A 46 12.92 -15.82 -6.03
N TYR A 47 12.26 -15.87 -4.87
CA TYR A 47 12.52 -16.84 -3.83
C TYR A 47 11.48 -17.97 -3.82
N PRO A 48 11.88 -19.23 -4.10
CA PRO A 48 10.94 -20.36 -4.13
C PRO A 48 10.23 -20.65 -2.81
N HIS A 49 10.86 -20.34 -1.66
CA HIS A 49 10.26 -20.62 -0.35
C HIS A 49 9.05 -19.73 -0.07
N VAL A 50 9.12 -18.43 -0.42
CA VAL A 50 8.00 -17.49 -0.29
C VAL A 50 6.79 -17.92 -1.13
N ILE A 51 7.05 -18.42 -2.35
CA ILE A 51 6.03 -18.96 -3.25
C ILE A 51 5.34 -20.18 -2.64
N LYS A 52 6.10 -21.03 -1.95
CA LYS A 52 5.54 -22.19 -1.24
C LYS A 52 4.70 -21.73 -0.04
N GLU A 53 5.25 -20.86 0.80
CA GLU A 53 4.57 -20.34 1.99
C GLU A 53 3.22 -19.70 1.65
N ILE A 54 3.13 -18.85 0.63
CA ILE A 54 1.84 -18.24 0.27
C ILE A 54 0.82 -19.27 -0.22
N ARG A 55 1.26 -20.34 -0.91
CA ARG A 55 0.36 -21.42 -1.37
C ARG A 55 -0.13 -22.27 -0.21
N ASP A 56 0.69 -22.44 0.83
CA ASP A 56 0.31 -23.13 2.05
C ASP A 56 -0.69 -22.29 2.88
N ILE A 57 -0.58 -20.95 2.82
CA ILE A 57 -1.46 -20.00 3.52
C ILE A 57 -2.79 -19.77 2.77
N ILE A 58 -2.75 -19.69 1.43
CA ILE A 58 -3.87 -19.29 0.58
C ILE A 58 -4.24 -20.44 -0.35
N ASP A 59 -5.21 -21.25 0.08
CA ASP A 59 -5.81 -22.29 -0.76
C ASP A 59 -6.90 -21.69 -1.66
N ASN A 60 -6.47 -21.00 -2.73
CA ASN A 60 -7.36 -20.41 -3.72
C ASN A 60 -6.88 -20.68 -5.15
N ARG A 61 -7.70 -21.37 -5.94
CA ARG A 61 -7.43 -21.68 -7.35
C ARG A 61 -7.23 -20.46 -8.26
N ASN A 62 -7.63 -19.28 -7.81
CA ASN A 62 -7.48 -18.01 -8.54
C ASN A 62 -6.16 -17.28 -8.18
N LEU A 63 -5.32 -17.87 -7.33
CA LEU A 63 -3.95 -17.44 -7.09
C LEU A 63 -3.00 -18.17 -8.04
N GLU A 64 -2.41 -17.43 -8.98
CA GLU A 64 -1.33 -17.93 -9.82
C GLU A 64 -0.01 -17.34 -9.36
N THR A 65 0.95 -18.18 -9.00
CA THR A 65 2.28 -17.72 -8.57
C THR A 65 3.39 -18.29 -9.43
N TYR A 66 4.38 -17.46 -9.73
CA TYR A 66 5.52 -17.80 -10.58
C TYR A 66 6.85 -17.52 -9.86
N ILE A 67 7.78 -18.47 -9.94
CA ILE A 67 9.19 -18.22 -9.58
C ILE A 67 9.83 -17.59 -10.81
N VAL A 68 10.51 -16.46 -10.63
CA VAL A 68 11.14 -15.71 -11.71
C VAL A 68 12.60 -15.38 -11.38
N ASN A 69 13.37 -14.96 -12.38
CA ASN A 69 14.71 -14.42 -12.18
C ASN A 69 14.65 -12.92 -11.86
N GLN A 70 15.72 -12.35 -11.30
CA GLN A 70 15.76 -10.93 -10.91
C GLN A 70 15.45 -9.95 -12.06
N ASN A 71 15.83 -10.29 -13.29
CA ASN A 71 15.64 -9.44 -14.47
C ASN A 71 14.39 -9.81 -15.29
N ASP A 72 13.50 -10.63 -14.74
CA ASP A 72 12.28 -11.05 -15.43
C ASP A 72 11.27 -9.90 -15.52
N LEU A 73 10.82 -9.60 -16.73
CA LEU A 73 9.86 -8.53 -17.02
C LEU A 73 8.45 -9.06 -17.34
N SER A 74 8.20 -10.37 -17.18
CA SER A 74 6.95 -11.00 -17.60
C SER A 74 5.75 -10.54 -16.78
N ILE A 75 5.95 -10.11 -15.53
CA ILE A 75 4.87 -9.61 -14.67
C ILE A 75 4.28 -8.29 -15.20
N PHE A 76 5.10 -7.43 -15.79
CA PHE A 76 4.68 -6.10 -16.27
C PHE A 76 3.71 -6.20 -17.45
N SER A 77 3.81 -7.25 -18.28
CA SER A 77 2.96 -7.43 -19.46
C SER A 77 1.69 -8.25 -19.21
N ARG A 78 1.41 -8.64 -17.94
CA ARG A 78 0.22 -9.40 -17.59
C ARG A 78 -1.05 -8.58 -17.77
N GLU A 79 -2.05 -9.19 -18.39
CA GLU A 79 -3.41 -8.64 -18.45
C GLU A 79 -3.99 -8.56 -17.03
N CYS A 80 -4.15 -7.34 -16.51
CA CYS A 80 -4.69 -7.08 -15.19
C CYS A 80 -5.33 -5.69 -15.13
N ASP A 81 -6.21 -5.46 -14.16
CA ASP A 81 -6.78 -4.14 -13.90
C ASP A 81 -5.81 -3.28 -13.08
N ILE A 82 -5.11 -3.93 -12.14
CA ILE A 82 -4.22 -3.29 -11.15
C ILE A 82 -2.87 -4.00 -11.15
N PHE A 83 -1.80 -3.24 -11.26
CA PHE A 83 -0.43 -3.70 -11.01
C PHE A 83 0.07 -3.18 -9.65
N ALA A 84 0.56 -4.07 -8.79
CA ALA A 84 1.04 -3.78 -7.45
C ALA A 84 2.52 -4.17 -7.32
N PRO A 85 3.45 -3.22 -7.55
CA PRO A 85 4.86 -3.44 -7.27
C PRO A 85 5.15 -3.42 -5.76
N CYS A 86 5.52 -4.57 -5.21
CA CYS A 86 5.71 -4.80 -3.78
C CYS A 86 7.09 -5.38 -3.43
N ALA A 87 8.03 -5.39 -4.39
CA ALA A 87 9.37 -5.94 -4.23
C ALA A 87 10.45 -4.86 -4.06
N THR A 88 10.90 -4.25 -5.16
CA THR A 88 12.03 -3.31 -5.21
C THR A 88 11.62 -1.98 -5.83
N GLY A 89 12.40 -0.93 -5.55
CA GLY A 89 12.28 0.37 -6.21
C GLY A 89 12.91 0.40 -7.61
N GLY A 90 12.69 1.50 -8.34
CA GLY A 90 13.23 1.75 -9.68
C GLY A 90 12.65 0.88 -10.79
N ILE A 91 11.56 0.16 -10.49
CA ILE A 91 10.98 -0.82 -11.41
C ILE A 91 10.09 -0.18 -12.48
N LEU A 92 9.59 1.05 -12.24
CA LEU A 92 8.84 1.84 -13.21
C LEU A 92 9.81 2.78 -13.92
N ASN A 93 10.05 2.51 -15.19
CA ASN A 93 11.05 3.22 -16.01
C ASN A 93 10.69 3.10 -17.50
N PRO A 94 11.45 3.73 -18.43
CA PRO A 94 11.16 3.71 -19.86
C PRO A 94 11.14 2.32 -20.51
N ILE A 95 11.71 1.30 -19.87
CA ILE A 95 11.71 -0.09 -20.36
C ILE A 95 10.42 -0.80 -19.92
N THR A 96 9.99 -0.62 -18.67
CA THR A 96 8.88 -1.37 -18.09
C THR A 96 7.52 -0.70 -18.30
N ILE A 97 7.44 0.64 -18.24
CA ILE A 97 6.20 1.40 -18.41
C ILE A 97 5.49 1.05 -19.72
N PRO A 98 6.17 0.92 -20.88
CA PRO A 98 5.52 0.52 -22.13
C PRO A 98 4.84 -0.85 -22.06
N LEU A 99 5.35 -1.78 -21.25
CA LEU A 99 4.83 -3.15 -21.12
C LEU A 99 3.55 -3.21 -20.29
N ILE A 100 3.36 -2.25 -19.37
CA ILE A 100 2.24 -2.24 -18.42
C ILE A 100 0.90 -2.08 -19.16
N LYS A 101 0.00 -3.03 -18.90
CA LYS A 101 -1.38 -3.07 -19.41
C LYS A 101 -2.44 -2.68 -18.38
N ALA A 102 -2.05 -2.61 -17.10
CA ALA A 102 -2.93 -2.20 -16.02
C ALA A 102 -3.38 -0.74 -16.18
N GLN A 103 -4.59 -0.43 -15.71
CA GLN A 103 -5.08 0.95 -15.64
C GLN A 103 -4.63 1.65 -14.36
N ILE A 104 -4.28 0.88 -13.33
CA ILE A 104 -3.87 1.39 -12.02
C ILE A 104 -2.53 0.74 -11.61
N ILE A 105 -1.61 1.56 -11.10
CA ILE A 105 -0.42 1.12 -10.39
C ILE A 105 -0.56 1.55 -8.92
N CYS A 106 -0.55 0.58 -8.02
CA CYS A 106 -0.70 0.80 -6.58
C CYS A 106 0.07 -0.28 -5.82
N GLY A 107 1.35 -0.03 -5.58
CA GLY A 107 2.25 -0.95 -4.89
C GLY A 107 2.72 -0.42 -3.54
N SER A 108 3.40 -1.28 -2.78
CA SER A 108 3.98 -0.95 -1.47
C SER A 108 5.50 -0.76 -1.49
N ALA A 109 6.18 -1.10 -2.59
CA ALA A 109 7.63 -0.94 -2.69
C ALA A 109 7.99 0.55 -2.55
N ASN A 110 9.14 0.84 -1.94
CA ASN A 110 9.67 2.19 -1.84
C ASN A 110 10.38 2.60 -3.12
N ASN A 111 10.27 3.87 -3.50
CA ASN A 111 10.90 4.47 -4.68
C ASN A 111 10.56 3.70 -5.97
N GLN A 112 9.28 3.48 -6.26
CA GLN A 112 8.84 2.64 -7.40
C GLN A 112 9.28 3.18 -8.76
N LEU A 113 9.29 4.52 -8.90
CA LEU A 113 9.80 5.23 -10.07
C LEU A 113 11.33 5.26 -10.05
N GLU A 114 11.98 5.01 -11.19
CA GLU A 114 13.43 5.17 -11.32
C GLU A 114 13.82 6.65 -11.30
N ASP A 115 13.11 7.47 -12.06
CA ASP A 115 13.15 8.93 -12.02
C ASP A 115 11.75 9.47 -11.70
N SER A 116 11.63 10.09 -10.53
CA SER A 116 10.34 10.57 -10.01
C SER A 116 9.61 11.58 -10.90
N SER A 117 10.31 12.32 -11.76
CA SER A 117 9.70 13.35 -12.61
C SER A 117 9.34 12.80 -13.98
N ARG A 118 10.29 12.11 -14.62
CA ARG A 118 10.11 11.48 -15.93
C ARG A 118 9.07 10.37 -15.87
N ASP A 119 9.22 9.42 -14.95
CA ASP A 119 8.41 8.20 -14.97
C ASP A 119 6.96 8.46 -14.51
N ASP A 120 6.76 9.41 -13.59
CA ASP A 120 5.42 9.89 -13.21
C ASP A 120 4.72 10.56 -14.41
N LYS A 121 5.46 11.35 -15.18
CA LYS A 121 4.97 11.97 -16.41
C LYS A 121 4.65 10.93 -17.48
N ASP A 122 5.52 9.94 -17.69
CA ASP A 122 5.31 8.89 -18.69
C ASP A 122 4.06 8.05 -18.36
N LEU A 123 3.85 7.71 -17.08
CA LEU A 123 2.63 7.04 -16.62
C LEU A 123 1.38 7.90 -16.85
N PHE A 124 1.46 9.18 -16.51
CA PHE A 124 0.37 10.13 -16.70
C PHE A 124 -0.02 10.31 -18.18
N GLU A 125 0.97 10.47 -19.07
CA GLU A 125 0.75 10.61 -20.52
C GLU A 125 0.18 9.32 -21.14
N LYS A 126 0.55 8.15 -20.61
CA LYS A 126 -0.02 6.86 -21.00
C LYS A 126 -1.43 6.63 -20.44
N GLY A 127 -1.92 7.51 -19.56
CA GLY A 127 -3.24 7.39 -18.94
C GLY A 127 -3.33 6.31 -17.87
N ILE A 128 -2.18 5.88 -17.30
CA ILE A 128 -2.12 4.93 -16.21
C ILE A 128 -2.21 5.71 -14.89
N VAL A 129 -3.15 5.34 -14.03
CA VAL A 129 -3.29 5.96 -12.70
C VAL A 129 -2.22 5.40 -11.77
N TYR A 130 -1.21 6.22 -11.46
CA TYR A 130 -0.22 5.92 -10.44
C TYR A 130 -0.65 6.46 -9.08
N VAL A 131 -0.67 5.59 -8.06
CA VAL A 131 -0.83 5.99 -6.66
C VAL A 131 0.56 6.05 -6.01
N PRO A 132 1.01 7.23 -5.54
CA PRO A 132 2.37 7.40 -5.00
C PRO A 132 2.67 6.44 -3.85
N ASP A 133 3.83 5.80 -3.91
CA ASP A 133 4.29 4.81 -2.94
C ASP A 133 4.35 5.33 -1.50
N PHE A 134 4.95 6.49 -1.27
CA PHE A 134 5.06 7.10 0.05
C PHE A 134 3.70 7.48 0.65
N LEU A 135 2.61 7.46 -0.13
CA LEU A 135 1.24 7.58 0.36
C LEU A 135 0.66 6.20 0.69
N THR A 136 0.85 5.20 -0.19
CA THR A 136 0.29 3.85 0.00
C THR A 136 0.94 3.12 1.17
N ASN A 137 2.26 3.26 1.35
CA ASN A 137 3.03 2.55 2.36
C ASN A 137 3.36 3.38 3.62
N ARG A 138 2.76 4.57 3.74
CA ARG A 138 3.09 5.58 4.77
C ARG A 138 2.96 5.13 6.22
N LEU A 139 2.18 4.07 6.49
CA LEU A 139 1.89 3.65 7.86
C LEU A 139 3.13 3.20 8.62
N GLY A 140 4.18 2.73 7.94
CA GLY A 140 5.47 2.47 8.59
C GLY A 140 6.06 3.75 9.19
N SER A 141 6.08 4.84 8.43
CA SER A 141 6.56 6.14 8.90
C SER A 141 5.67 6.75 9.98
N VAL A 142 4.35 6.62 9.85
CA VAL A 142 3.40 7.06 10.88
C VAL A 142 3.65 6.30 12.19
N TYR A 143 3.84 4.99 12.11
CA TYR A 143 4.13 4.16 13.27
C TYR A 143 5.43 4.58 13.97
N SER A 144 6.51 4.75 13.22
CA SER A 144 7.80 5.22 13.75
C SER A 144 7.73 6.62 14.36
N ALA A 145 7.01 7.56 13.72
CA ALA A 145 6.83 8.91 14.26
C ALA A 145 6.07 8.90 15.59
N ASN A 146 5.12 7.96 15.72
CA ASN A 146 4.27 7.83 16.90
C ASN A 146 4.86 6.94 18.00
N GLU A 147 5.96 6.24 17.76
CA GLU A 147 6.56 5.28 18.70
C GLU A 147 6.84 5.91 20.07
N GLN A 148 7.32 7.15 20.09
CA GLN A 148 7.59 7.92 21.32
C GLN A 148 6.35 8.14 22.20
N TYR A 149 5.15 8.03 21.64
CA TYR A 149 3.87 8.17 22.36
C TYR A 149 3.36 6.83 22.91
N GLY A 150 4.12 5.74 22.74
CA GLY A 150 3.79 4.42 23.26
C GLY A 150 2.69 3.69 22.47
N PHE A 151 2.57 2.40 22.77
CA PHE A 151 1.69 1.47 22.05
C PHE A 151 0.29 1.41 22.66
N VAL A 152 -0.72 1.47 21.79
CA VAL A 152 -2.13 1.23 22.13
C VAL A 152 -2.65 0.18 21.16
N LYS A 153 -3.30 -0.87 21.66
CA LYS A 153 -3.93 -1.87 20.78
C LYS A 153 -5.10 -1.22 20.06
N ASN A 154 -5.20 -1.42 18.74
CA ASN A 154 -6.21 -0.77 17.88
C ASN A 154 -6.17 0.76 18.01
N ASP A 155 -4.97 1.33 17.92
CA ASP A 155 -4.71 2.74 18.16
C ASP A 155 -5.57 3.66 17.26
N PRO A 156 -6.46 4.51 17.84
CA PRO A 156 -7.24 5.47 17.07
C PRO A 156 -6.39 6.41 16.20
N LEU A 157 -5.14 6.69 16.62
CA LEU A 157 -4.22 7.53 15.85
C LEU A 157 -3.73 6.85 14.57
N LEU A 158 -3.64 5.52 14.55
CA LEU A 158 -3.32 4.75 13.35
C LEU A 158 -4.57 4.50 12.50
N GLU A 159 -5.67 4.11 13.14
CA GLU A 159 -6.95 3.82 12.49
C GLU A 159 -7.49 5.02 11.70
N MET A 160 -7.25 6.25 12.15
CA MET A 160 -7.70 7.43 11.41
C MET A 160 -7.07 7.52 10.00
N HIS A 161 -5.87 6.99 9.78
CA HIS A 161 -5.25 6.99 8.46
C HIS A 161 -5.91 6.00 7.49
N LEU A 162 -6.63 5.00 8.02
CA LEU A 162 -7.39 3.99 7.27
C LEU A 162 -8.88 4.37 7.13
N SER A 163 -9.39 5.19 8.05
CA SER A 163 -10.80 5.58 8.07
C SER A 163 -11.22 6.46 6.89
N ARG A 164 -12.28 6.07 6.19
CA ARG A 164 -12.91 6.87 5.12
C ARG A 164 -13.49 8.20 5.60
N SER A 165 -13.74 8.38 6.90
CA SER A 165 -14.25 9.64 7.45
C SER A 165 -13.17 10.69 7.69
N ASN A 166 -11.89 10.30 7.74
CA ASN A 166 -10.80 11.24 7.97
C ASN A 166 -10.33 11.85 6.64
N GLU A 167 -10.28 13.18 6.56
CA GLU A 167 -9.88 13.92 5.36
C GLU A 167 -8.47 13.58 4.87
N ASN A 168 -7.56 13.28 5.79
CA ASN A 168 -6.16 12.97 5.54
C ASN A 168 -5.89 11.45 5.49
N SER A 169 -6.93 10.62 5.48
CA SER A 169 -6.79 9.17 5.28
C SER A 169 -6.15 8.84 3.93
N ILE A 170 -5.60 7.63 3.80
CA ILE A 170 -4.96 7.16 2.56
C ILE A 170 -5.99 7.23 1.42
N TYR A 171 -7.24 6.88 1.71
CA TYR A 171 -8.34 6.89 0.75
C TYR A 171 -8.63 8.30 0.23
N ASN A 172 -8.96 9.23 1.13
CA ASN A 172 -9.37 10.58 0.76
C ASN A 172 -8.21 11.39 0.19
N THR A 173 -6.99 11.18 0.70
CA THR A 173 -5.78 11.81 0.16
C THR A 173 -5.49 11.34 -1.26
N THR A 174 -5.63 10.03 -1.53
CA THR A 174 -5.52 9.50 -2.90
C THR A 174 -6.52 10.16 -3.84
N LEU A 175 -7.80 10.23 -3.45
CA LEU A 175 -8.82 10.90 -4.28
C LEU A 175 -8.51 12.38 -4.52
N LYS A 176 -8.05 13.11 -3.49
CA LYS A 176 -7.65 14.50 -3.61
C LYS A 176 -6.52 14.67 -4.63
N ILE A 177 -5.47 13.87 -4.52
CA ILE A 177 -4.32 13.90 -5.45
C ILE A 177 -4.77 13.61 -6.88
N LEU A 178 -5.55 12.55 -7.09
CA LEU A 178 -5.97 12.15 -8.45
C LEU A 178 -6.91 13.19 -9.09
N ASN A 179 -7.82 13.77 -8.31
CA ASN A 179 -8.71 14.82 -8.79
C ASN A 179 -7.95 16.13 -9.12
N GLU A 180 -6.99 16.52 -8.28
CA GLU A 180 -6.14 17.68 -8.55
C GLU A 180 -5.20 17.44 -9.74
N SER A 181 -4.64 16.24 -9.87
CA SER A 181 -3.87 15.82 -11.05
C SER A 181 -4.69 15.97 -12.33
N LYS A 182 -5.93 15.49 -12.33
CA LYS A 182 -6.85 15.61 -13.48
C LYS A 182 -7.19 17.06 -13.83
N SER A 183 -7.47 17.90 -12.84
CA SER A 183 -7.89 19.30 -13.07
C SER A 183 -6.73 20.19 -13.51
N THR A 184 -5.54 19.97 -12.96
CA THR A 184 -4.34 20.77 -13.24
C THR A 184 -3.49 20.20 -14.38
N LYS A 185 -3.81 19.01 -14.88
CA LYS A 185 -3.02 18.25 -15.85
C LYS A 185 -1.56 18.03 -15.39
N THR A 186 -1.37 17.86 -14.08
CA THR A 186 -0.07 17.58 -13.47
C THR A 186 0.00 16.11 -13.08
N PRO A 187 1.13 15.40 -13.30
CA PRO A 187 1.30 14.03 -12.86
C PRO A 187 1.02 13.83 -11.35
N PRO A 188 0.40 12.70 -10.95
CA PRO A 188 -0.09 12.50 -9.59
C PRO A 188 1.01 12.46 -8.53
N GLY A 189 2.20 11.91 -8.84
CA GLY A 189 3.35 11.97 -7.93
C GLY A 189 3.80 13.39 -7.64
N GLN A 190 3.86 14.25 -8.65
CA GLN A 190 4.18 15.67 -8.47
C GLN A 190 3.13 16.42 -7.65
N VAL A 191 1.84 16.14 -7.85
CA VAL A 191 0.76 16.72 -7.02
C VAL A 191 0.91 16.26 -5.56
N ALA A 192 1.17 14.97 -5.34
CA ALA A 192 1.37 14.43 -4.01
C ALA A 192 2.58 15.06 -3.30
N LEU A 193 3.68 15.28 -4.01
CA LEU A 193 4.85 15.98 -3.47
C LEU A 193 4.53 17.42 -3.04
N LYS A 194 3.80 18.19 -3.85
CA LYS A 194 3.36 19.55 -3.48
C LYS A 194 2.48 19.55 -2.22
N ILE A 195 1.57 18.59 -2.11
CA ILE A 195 0.73 18.44 -0.91
C ILE A 195 1.59 18.08 0.30
N ALA A 196 2.51 17.12 0.16
CA ALA A 196 3.40 16.69 1.24
C ALA A 196 4.32 17.83 1.70
N GLU A 197 4.89 18.60 0.76
CA GLU A 197 5.71 19.78 1.05
C GLU A 197 4.91 20.81 1.85
N LYS A 198 3.68 21.13 1.42
CA LYS A 198 2.81 22.04 2.18
C LYS A 198 2.55 21.55 3.60
N LEU A 199 2.23 20.27 3.77
CA LEU A 199 1.97 19.66 5.08
C LEU A 199 3.23 19.61 5.96
N SER A 200 4.43 19.59 5.38
CA SER A 200 5.68 19.56 6.14
C SER A 200 5.93 20.84 6.93
N TYR A 201 5.26 21.95 6.56
CA TYR A 201 5.29 23.21 7.30
C TYR A 201 4.25 23.29 8.42
N GLU A 202 3.34 22.32 8.51
CA GLU A 202 2.34 22.27 9.57
C GLU A 202 2.94 21.63 10.82
N ASN A 203 2.74 22.26 11.98
CA ASN A 203 3.23 21.73 13.24
C ASN A 203 2.52 20.41 13.57
N HIS A 204 3.30 19.38 13.87
CA HIS A 204 2.76 18.11 14.31
C HIS A 204 1.98 18.28 15.63
N PRO A 205 0.74 17.76 15.73
CA PRO A 205 -0.05 17.90 16.94
C PRO A 205 0.60 17.17 18.11
N ILE A 206 0.47 17.76 19.31
CA ILE A 206 0.83 17.05 20.55
C ILE A 206 -0.37 16.19 20.95
N PHE A 207 -0.17 14.88 21.02
CA PHE A 207 -1.22 13.95 21.45
C PHE A 207 -1.32 13.91 22.99
N GLY A 208 -2.13 14.82 23.54
CA GLY A 208 -2.45 14.83 24.97
C GLY A 208 -3.16 13.57 25.44
N HIS A 209 -3.15 13.32 26.76
CA HIS A 209 -3.86 12.21 27.42
C HIS A 209 -3.48 10.78 26.98
N ARG A 210 -2.38 10.63 26.24
CA ARG A 210 -1.93 9.34 25.73
C ARG A 210 -1.66 8.31 26.83
N GLY A 211 -1.06 8.73 27.95
CA GLY A 211 -0.82 7.85 29.09
C GLY A 211 -2.09 7.21 29.65
N LYS A 212 -3.20 7.97 29.68
CA LYS A 212 -4.50 7.43 30.11
C LYS A 212 -4.99 6.34 29.15
N LEU A 213 -4.92 6.60 27.84
CA LEU A 213 -5.31 5.61 26.82
C LEU A 213 -4.49 4.32 26.89
N ILE A 214 -3.18 4.44 27.16
CA ILE A 214 -2.30 3.28 27.36
C ILE A 214 -2.75 2.49 28.59
N ILE A 215 -2.98 3.15 29.73
CA ILE A 215 -3.44 2.50 30.96
C ILE A 215 -4.79 1.80 30.71
N ASP A 216 -5.75 2.49 30.11
CA ASP A 216 -7.07 1.95 29.80
C ASP A 216 -6.96 0.74 28.86
N SER A 217 -6.12 0.80 27.82
CA SER A 217 -5.86 -0.30 26.89
C SER A 217 -5.21 -1.50 27.57
N ILE A 218 -4.29 -1.29 28.50
CA ILE A 218 -3.62 -2.35 29.24
C ILE A 218 -4.61 -3.00 30.22
N ILE A 219 -5.39 -2.21 30.97
CA ILE A 219 -6.41 -2.75 31.88
C ILE A 219 -7.43 -3.60 31.10
N ALA A 220 -7.91 -3.09 29.96
CA ALA A 220 -8.86 -3.79 29.10
C ALA A 220 -8.31 -5.11 28.53
N SER A 221 -7.00 -5.23 28.35
CA SER A 221 -6.37 -6.46 27.86
C SER A 221 -6.28 -7.56 28.93
N LYS A 222 -6.63 -7.25 30.20
CA LYS A 222 -6.49 -8.18 31.34
C LYS A 222 -5.08 -8.77 31.42
N TRP A 223 -4.06 -7.98 31.08
CA TRP A 223 -2.65 -8.39 31.06
C TRP A 223 -2.18 -9.12 32.34
N HIS A 224 -2.74 -8.74 33.50
CA HIS A 224 -2.44 -9.32 34.81
C HIS A 224 -3.00 -10.73 35.02
N GLU A 225 -3.93 -11.17 34.15
CA GLU A 225 -4.47 -12.53 34.12
C GLU A 225 -3.62 -13.45 33.20
N LEU A 226 -2.66 -12.91 32.46
CA LEU A 226 -1.80 -13.69 31.54
C LEU A 226 -0.66 -14.38 32.30
N PRO A 227 -0.29 -15.63 31.94
CA PRO A 227 0.88 -16.32 32.48
C PRO A 227 2.15 -15.49 32.28
N LEU A 228 3.06 -15.49 33.26
CA LEU A 228 4.33 -14.72 33.18
C LEU A 228 5.18 -15.05 31.93
N VAL A 229 5.02 -16.24 31.35
CA VAL A 229 5.70 -16.66 30.10
C VAL A 229 5.14 -15.99 28.84
N ASP A 230 3.94 -15.41 28.90
CA ASP A 230 3.29 -14.70 27.79
C ASP A 230 3.45 -13.18 27.88
N TRP A 231 4.19 -12.69 28.87
CA TRP A 231 4.57 -11.28 29.00
C TRP A 231 5.67 -10.95 27.98
N LYS A 232 5.31 -10.95 26.70
CA LYS A 232 6.15 -10.34 25.67
C LYS A 232 5.97 -8.84 25.74
N ILE A 233 7.07 -8.10 25.91
CA ILE A 233 7.09 -6.68 25.58
C ILE A 233 6.76 -6.61 24.10
N PRO A 234 5.67 -5.94 23.67
CA PRO A 234 5.42 -5.73 22.27
C PRO A 234 6.57 -4.87 21.75
N VAL A 235 7.45 -5.50 20.96
CA VAL A 235 8.51 -4.83 20.19
C VAL A 235 7.91 -4.45 18.85
#